data_AF-A0A1M5DD98-F1
#
_entry.id   AF-A0A1M5DD98-F1
#
_cell.length_a   1.000
_cell.length_b   1.000
_cell.length_c   1.000
_cell.angle_alpha   90.00
_cell.angle_beta   90.00
_cell.angle_gamma   90.00
#
_symmetry.space_group_name_H-M   'P 1'
#
loop_
_entity.id
_entity.type
_entity.pdbx_description
1 polymer ?
#
loop_
_entity_poly.entity_id
_entity_poly.type
_entity_poly.pdbx_seq_one_letter_code
_entity_poly.pdbx_strand_id
1 'polypeptide(L)'
;MLKDNYNRSVQLECATCGGQDFESNDDKTYIKCNTCDREYLGGYDELVEYNQGKINQTVDDVKHEVRDDIEQAFKDMFKKFK
;
A
#
# COMPACT_ATOMS: atom_id res chain seq x y z
N MET A 1 0.64 -21.21 -11.75
CA MET A 1 2.09 -21.02 -11.52
C MET A 1 2.24 -19.90 -10.51
N LEU A 2 3.05 -20.06 -9.47
CA LEU A 2 3.27 -19.00 -8.47
C LEU A 2 4.07 -17.85 -9.13
N LYS A 3 3.71 -16.60 -8.84
CA LYS A 3 4.52 -15.45 -9.22
C LYS A 3 5.83 -15.40 -8.45
N ASP A 4 6.87 -14.86 -9.09
CA ASP A 4 8.21 -14.74 -8.51
C ASP A 4 8.32 -13.58 -7.49
N ASN A 5 7.38 -12.62 -7.49
CA ASN A 5 7.37 -11.48 -6.57
C ASN A 5 5.96 -10.88 -6.40
N TYR A 6 5.66 -10.40 -5.19
CA TYR A 6 4.40 -9.73 -4.80
C TYR A 6 4.60 -8.31 -4.26
N ASN A 7 5.74 -7.67 -4.53
CA ASN A 7 6.09 -6.33 -4.05
C ASN A 7 5.04 -5.31 -4.47
N ARG A 8 4.58 -4.50 -3.51
CA ARG A 8 3.67 -3.37 -3.72
C ARG A 8 4.23 -2.11 -3.06
N SER A 9 3.97 -0.97 -3.68
CA SER A 9 4.14 0.35 -3.06
C SER A 9 2.78 0.93 -2.76
N VAL A 10 2.65 1.58 -1.59
CA VAL A 10 1.44 2.32 -1.23
C VAL A 10 1.74 3.80 -1.36
N GLN A 11 1.04 4.47 -2.26
CA GLN A 11 1.11 5.92 -2.39
C GLN A 11 0.28 6.57 -1.28
N LEU A 12 0.94 7.31 -0.39
CA LEU A 12 0.28 8.06 0.67
C LEU A 12 -0.47 9.27 0.08
N GLU A 13 -1.65 9.53 0.63
CA GLU A 13 -2.54 10.60 0.20
C GLU A 13 -2.90 11.50 1.37
N CYS A 14 -3.15 12.77 1.07
CA CYS A 14 -3.56 13.75 2.04
C CYS A 14 -4.97 13.41 2.53
N ALA A 15 -5.15 13.28 3.84
CA ALA A 15 -6.41 12.96 4.48
C ALA A 15 -7.54 13.99 4.20
N THR A 16 -7.19 15.22 3.81
CA THR A 16 -8.16 16.27 3.48
C THR A 16 -8.55 16.28 2.00
N CYS A 17 -7.58 16.25 1.09
CA CYS A 17 -7.83 16.52 -0.34
C CYS A 17 -7.46 15.37 -1.28
N GLY A 18 -6.88 14.28 -0.78
CA GLY A 18 -6.37 13.17 -1.60
C GLY A 18 -5.09 13.50 -2.39
N GLY A 19 -4.53 14.71 -2.25
CA GLY A 19 -3.28 15.11 -2.89
C GLY A 19 -2.09 14.27 -2.42
N GLN A 20 -1.09 14.12 -3.27
CA GLN A 20 0.08 13.26 -3.05
C GLN A 20 1.41 14.04 -3.02
N ASP A 21 1.32 15.36 -3.15
CA ASP A 21 2.47 16.27 -3.12
C ASP A 21 2.61 16.87 -1.71
N PHE A 22 3.81 16.69 -1.14
CA PHE A 22 4.11 17.00 0.24
C PHE A 22 5.48 17.65 0.36
N GLU A 23 5.56 18.67 1.22
CA GLU A 23 6.82 19.19 1.75
C GLU A 23 7.08 18.63 3.15
N SER A 24 8.34 18.37 3.50
CA SER A 24 8.74 17.90 4.83
C SER A 24 10.04 18.54 5.27
N ASN A 25 10.26 18.59 6.59
CA ASN A 25 11.59 18.87 7.13
C ASN A 25 12.53 17.65 6.95
N ASP A 26 13.82 17.85 7.23
CA ASP A 26 14.87 16.85 6.99
C ASP A 26 14.64 15.54 7.76
N ASP A 27 14.12 15.62 8.99
CA ASP A 27 13.84 14.47 9.86
C ASP A 27 12.42 13.90 9.70
N LYS A 28 11.60 14.50 8.83
CA LYS A 28 10.20 14.11 8.54
C LYS A 28 9.28 14.10 9.77
N THR A 29 9.63 14.85 10.81
CA THR A 29 8.75 15.07 11.98
C THR A 29 7.65 16.08 11.69
N TYR A 30 7.72 16.80 10.56
CA TYR A 30 6.68 17.67 10.04
C TYR A 30 6.46 17.40 8.56
N ILE A 31 5.19 17.32 8.15
CA ILE A 31 4.79 17.22 6.75
C ILE A 31 3.67 18.21 6.48
N LYS A 32 3.68 18.85 5.30
CA LYS A 32 2.57 19.67 4.82
C LYS A 32 2.18 19.29 3.40
N CYS A 33 0.89 19.26 3.14
CA CYS A 33 0.36 18.99 1.80
C CYS A 33 0.42 20.26 0.95
N ASN A 34 1.15 20.20 -0.17
CA ASN A 34 1.31 21.35 -1.08
C ASN A 34 0.00 21.73 -1.82
N THR A 35 -0.99 20.84 -1.85
CA THR A 35 -2.25 21.06 -2.57
C THR A 35 -3.30 21.80 -1.76
N CYS A 36 -3.37 21.58 -0.44
CA CYS A 36 -4.43 22.13 0.41
C CYS A 36 -3.93 22.73 1.74
N ASP A 37 -2.61 22.84 1.89
CA ASP A 37 -1.93 23.39 3.05
C ASP A 37 -2.21 22.67 4.39
N ARG A 38 -2.79 21.47 4.37
CA ARG A 38 -2.95 20.66 5.59
C ARG A 38 -1.58 20.28 6.15
N GLU A 39 -1.38 20.53 7.44
CA GLU A 39 -0.20 20.16 8.19
C GLU A 39 -0.40 18.85 8.97
N TYR A 40 0.67 18.06 9.05
CA TYR A 40 0.81 16.85 9.87
C TYR A 40 1.95 17.10 10.85
N LEU A 41 1.61 17.48 12.08
CA LEU A 41 2.57 17.84 13.12
C LEU A 41 3.23 16.61 13.76
N GLY A 42 2.62 15.43 13.58
CA GLY A 42 3.28 14.14 13.87
C GLY A 42 4.10 13.61 12.69
N GLY A 43 4.25 14.41 11.62
CA GLY A 43 5.13 14.11 10.49
C GLY A 43 4.69 12.89 9.68
N TYR A 44 5.68 12.10 9.26
CA TYR A 44 5.47 10.91 8.43
C TYR A 44 4.59 9.86 9.11
N ASP A 45 4.76 9.65 10.42
CA ASP A 45 4.02 8.64 11.16
C ASP A 45 2.52 8.96 11.19
N GLU A 46 2.17 10.23 11.41
CA GLU A 46 0.78 10.71 11.35
C GLU A 46 0.20 10.52 9.94
N LEU A 47 0.95 10.89 8.89
CA LEU A 47 0.49 10.69 7.51
C LEU A 47 0.25 9.19 7.20
N VAL A 48 1.11 8.31 7.67
CA VAL A 48 0.96 6.86 7.54
C VAL A 48 -0.28 6.36 8.29
N GLU A 49 -0.52 6.85 9.51
CA GLU A 49 -1.69 6.48 10.31
C GLU A 49 -2.99 6.78 9.57
N TYR A 50 -3.11 7.97 8.96
CA TYR A 50 -4.27 8.33 8.13
C TYR A 50 -4.44 7.43 6.89
N ASN A 51 -3.33 6.88 6.37
CA ASN A 51 -3.33 5.99 5.21
C ASN A 51 -3.42 4.50 5.56
N GLN A 52 -3.51 4.15 6.86
CA GLN A 52 -3.49 2.77 7.32
C GLN A 52 -4.61 1.91 6.69
N GLY A 53 -5.77 2.49 6.40
CA GLY A 53 -6.85 1.80 5.68
C GLY A 53 -6.42 1.33 4.29
N LYS A 54 -5.77 2.19 3.51
CA LYS A 54 -5.26 1.87 2.16
C LYS A 54 -4.10 0.87 2.21
N ILE A 55 -3.25 1.00 3.22
CA ILE A 55 -2.15 0.04 3.49
C ILE A 55 -2.74 -1.34 3.77
N ASN A 56 -3.71 -1.45 4.67
CA ASN A 56 -4.35 -2.71 5.02
C ASN A 56 -5.04 -3.35 3.82
N GLN A 57 -5.75 -2.56 3.01
CA GLN A 57 -6.37 -3.04 1.77
C GLN A 57 -5.32 -3.62 0.81
N THR A 58 -4.21 -2.92 0.60
CA THR A 58 -3.12 -3.40 -0.27
C THR A 58 -2.54 -4.72 0.24
N VAL A 59 -2.40 -4.87 1.56
CA VAL A 59 -1.94 -6.12 2.19
C VAL A 59 -2.92 -7.25 1.96
N ASP A 60 -4.22 -7.00 2.10
CA ASP A 60 -5.25 -8.02 1.91
C ASP A 60 -5.38 -8.44 0.44
N ASP A 61 -5.23 -7.50 -0.49
CA ASP A 61 -5.19 -7.80 -1.93
C ASP A 61 -4.01 -8.72 -2.28
N VAL A 62 -2.83 -8.46 -1.72
CA VAL A 62 -1.65 -9.32 -1.90
C VAL A 62 -1.89 -10.71 -1.31
N LYS A 63 -2.50 -10.81 -0.13
CA LYS A 63 -2.85 -12.11 0.46
C LYS A 63 -3.81 -12.90 -0.42
N HIS A 64 -4.80 -12.22 -1.01
CA HIS A 64 -5.76 -12.85 -1.91
C HIS A 64 -5.07 -13.38 -3.16
N GLU A 65 -4.23 -12.56 -3.78
CA GLU A 65 -3.45 -12.93 -4.97
C GLU A 65 -2.55 -14.14 -4.72
N VAL A 66 -1.83 -14.17 -3.59
CA VAL A 66 -1.01 -15.32 -3.20
C VAL A 66 -1.85 -16.60 -3.07
N ARG A 67 -3.03 -16.52 -2.46
CA ARG A 67 -3.93 -17.67 -2.31
C ARG A 67 -4.41 -18.19 -3.66
N ASP A 68 -4.83 -17.29 -4.54
CA ASP A 68 -5.30 -17.62 -5.88
C ASP A 68 -4.21 -18.31 -6.70
N ASP A 69 -2.98 -17.80 -6.64
CA ASP A 69 -1.84 -18.38 -7.36
C ASP A 69 -1.48 -19.78 -6.85
N ILE A 70 -1.56 -20.02 -5.53
CA ILE A 70 -1.40 -21.34 -4.91
C ILE A 70 -2.49 -22.29 -5.40
N GLU A 71 -3.77 -21.89 -5.31
CA GLU A 71 -4.89 -22.71 -5.75
C GLU A 71 -4.77 -23.08 -7.23
N GLN A 72 -4.40 -22.11 -8.06
CA GLN A 72 -4.23 -22.33 -9.49
C GLN A 72 -3.06 -23.27 -9.76
N ALA A 73 -1.93 -23.14 -9.05
CA ALA A 73 -0.81 -24.05 -9.17
C ALA A 73 -1.20 -25.49 -8.84
N PHE A 74 -1.99 -25.72 -7.78
CA PHE A 74 -2.53 -27.04 -7.47
C PHE A 74 -3.46 -27.56 -8.57
N LYS A 75 -4.42 -26.75 -9.03
CA LYS A 75 -5.35 -27.13 -10.12
C LYS A 75 -4.59 -27.50 -11.40
N ASP A 76 -3.57 -26.74 -11.76
CA ASP A 76 -2.72 -27.00 -12.92
C ASP A 76 -1.92 -28.30 -12.78
N MET A 77 -1.37 -28.56 -11.59
CA MET A 77 -0.67 -29.80 -11.29
C MET A 77 -1.58 -31.01 -11.44
N PHE A 78 -2.77 -30.98 -10.83
CA PHE A 78 -3.76 -32.06 -10.95
C PHE A 78 -4.20 -32.31 -12.39
N LYS A 79 -4.37 -31.26 -13.21
CA LYS A 79 -4.69 -31.40 -14.64
C LYS A 79 -3.58 -32.05 -15.46
N LYS A 80 -2.31 -31.87 -15.07
CA LYS A 80 -1.15 -32.49 -15.76
C LYS A 80 -0.97 -33.97 -15.41
N PHE A 81 -1.50 -34.41 -14.27
CA PHE A 81 -1.43 -35.81 -13.82
C PHE A 81 -2.60 -36.68 -14.32
N LYS A 82 -3.61 -36.08 -14.96
CA LYS A 82 -4.70 -36.76 -15.64
C LYS A 82 -4.42 -36.81 -17.14
#